data_AF-A0A3P3UAV2-F1
#
_entry.id   AF-A0A3P3UAV2-F1
#
_cell.length_a   1.000
_cell.length_b   1.000
_cell.length_c   1.000
_cell.angle_alpha   90.00
_cell.angle_beta   90.00
_cell.angle_gamma   90.00
#
_symmetry.space_group_name_H-M   'P 1'
#
loop_
_entity.id
_entity.type
_entity.pdbx_description
1 polymer ?
#
loop_
_entity_poly.entity_id
_entity_poly.type
_entity_poly.pdbx_seq_one_letter_code
_entity_poly.pdbx_strand_id
1 'polypeptide(L)'
;MTSEAIPRKIIEERIAKGDKSAKNYAIFEYIDNNGNLTSKIANSEGKVVDGKFIEGRHSERVLHEYLQSEGIDPSQVKRIYSERDFCNLKGHNCSKLIFENYPNAEKSYTYPFATKEEAVQSRKQMINDIKEKFKEHFLQQNTKK
;
A
#
# COMPACT_ATOMS: atom_id res chain seq x y z
N MET A 1 -3.49 -12.89 -15.58
CA MET A 1 -4.18 -11.79 -14.89
C MET A 1 -3.19 -10.64 -14.81
N THR A 2 -3.49 -9.55 -15.49
CA THR A 2 -2.58 -8.42 -15.73
C THR A 2 -2.33 -7.60 -14.46
N SER A 3 -1.13 -7.01 -14.36
CA SER A 3 -0.65 -6.17 -13.26
C SER A 3 -1.58 -5.02 -12.86
N GLU A 4 -2.49 -4.59 -13.75
CA GLU A 4 -3.48 -3.53 -13.47
C GLU A 4 -4.55 -3.89 -12.43
N ALA A 5 -4.73 -5.18 -12.11
CA ALA A 5 -5.74 -5.60 -11.13
C ALA A 5 -5.40 -5.18 -9.69
N ILE A 6 -4.11 -5.02 -9.36
CA ILE A 6 -3.68 -4.82 -7.97
C ILE A 6 -3.84 -3.36 -7.50
N PRO A 7 -3.38 -2.32 -8.24
CA PRO A 7 -3.64 -0.93 -7.86
C PRO A 7 -5.13 -0.63 -7.73
N ARG A 8 -5.95 -1.22 -8.61
CA ARG A 8 -7.41 -1.09 -8.57
C ARG A 8 -8.02 -1.59 -7.26
N LYS A 9 -7.58 -2.75 -6.74
CA LYS A 9 -8.05 -3.28 -5.45
C LYS A 9 -7.79 -2.29 -4.30
N ILE A 10 -6.65 -1.59 -4.32
CA ILE A 10 -6.34 -0.58 -3.31
C ILE A 10 -7.28 0.63 -3.41
N ILE A 11 -7.56 1.12 -4.62
CA ILE A 11 -8.52 2.21 -4.82
C ILE A 11 -9.93 1.80 -4.36
N GLU A 12 -10.36 0.58 -4.69
CA GLU A 12 -11.67 0.04 -4.25
C GLU A 12 -11.74 -0.05 -2.71
N GLU A 13 -10.68 -0.52 -2.07
CA GLU A 13 -10.57 -0.57 -0.59
C GLU A 13 -10.66 0.83 0.03
N ARG A 14 -9.97 1.82 -0.55
CA ARG A 14 -10.05 3.22 -0.11
C ARG A 14 -11.46 3.75 -0.24
N ILE A 15 -12.11 3.53 -1.38
CA ILE A 15 -13.49 3.98 -1.63
C ILE A 15 -14.44 3.34 -0.62
N ALA A 16 -14.35 2.03 -0.39
CA ALA A 16 -15.16 1.32 0.59
C ALA A 16 -15.00 1.89 2.02
N LYS A 17 -13.77 2.30 2.37
CA LYS A 17 -13.45 2.94 3.66
C LYS A 17 -13.73 4.44 3.71
N GLY A 18 -14.04 5.08 2.59
CA GLY A 18 -14.09 6.54 2.47
C GLY A 18 -12.73 7.22 2.72
N ASP A 19 -11.61 6.50 2.61
CA ASP A 19 -10.28 7.00 2.97
C ASP A 19 -9.61 7.76 1.80
N LYS A 20 -9.76 9.09 1.83
CA LYS A 20 -9.06 10.04 0.94
C LYS A 20 -7.77 10.60 1.54
N SER A 21 -7.31 10.03 2.65
CA SER A 21 -6.14 10.51 3.37
C SER A 21 -4.86 10.23 2.61
N ALA A 22 -3.80 10.86 3.08
CA ALA A 22 -2.47 10.74 2.54
C ALA A 22 -1.66 9.56 3.10
N LYS A 23 -2.34 8.60 3.75
CA LYS A 23 -1.73 7.32 4.14
C LYS A 23 -1.27 6.57 2.90
N ASN A 24 -0.18 5.82 3.01
CA ASN A 24 0.23 4.88 1.97
C ASN A 24 -0.56 3.58 2.14
N TYR A 25 -1.01 2.96 1.07
CA TYR A 25 -1.54 1.61 1.08
C TYR A 25 -0.59 0.66 0.35
N ALA A 26 -0.53 -0.57 0.83
CA ALA A 26 0.16 -1.67 0.18
C ALA A 26 -0.70 -2.93 0.21
N ILE A 27 -0.36 -3.88 -0.65
CA ILE A 27 -1.01 -5.18 -0.76
C ILE A 27 0.02 -6.26 -1.02
N PHE A 28 -0.06 -7.34 -0.24
CA PHE A 28 0.74 -8.54 -0.45
C PHE A 28 -0.19 -9.64 -0.95
N GLU A 29 0.18 -10.29 -2.04
CA GLU A 29 -0.48 -11.47 -2.56
C GLU A 29 0.39 -12.69 -2.29
N TYR A 30 -0.19 -13.72 -1.68
CA TYR A 30 0.53 -14.85 -1.12
C TYR A 30 -0.32 -16.12 -1.15
N ILE A 31 0.34 -17.27 -1.01
CA ILE A 31 -0.33 -18.56 -0.79
C ILE A 31 -0.57 -18.73 0.71
N ASP A 32 -1.82 -18.93 1.12
CA ASP A 32 -2.18 -19.16 2.52
C ASP A 32 -1.85 -20.59 2.99
N ASN A 33 -2.07 -20.86 4.28
CA ASN A 33 -1.81 -22.17 4.89
C ASN A 33 -2.70 -23.31 4.32
N ASN A 34 -3.75 -22.98 3.58
CA ASN A 34 -4.62 -23.93 2.89
C ASN A 34 -4.21 -24.14 1.41
N GLY A 35 -3.15 -23.48 0.95
CA GLY A 35 -2.68 -23.54 -0.43
C GLY A 35 -3.41 -22.60 -1.39
N ASN A 36 -4.24 -21.67 -0.91
CA ASN A 36 -5.00 -20.76 -1.76
C ASN A 36 -4.24 -19.46 -2.02
N LEU A 37 -4.30 -18.97 -3.26
CA LEU A 37 -3.82 -17.63 -3.58
C LEU A 37 -4.79 -16.58 -3.02
N THR A 38 -4.30 -15.76 -2.10
CA THR A 38 -5.07 -14.69 -1.44
C THR A 38 -4.25 -13.40 -1.37
N SER A 39 -4.85 -12.33 -0.87
CA SER A 39 -4.16 -11.04 -0.71
C SER A 39 -4.60 -10.29 0.53
N LYS A 40 -3.67 -9.56 1.17
CA LYS A 40 -3.93 -8.68 2.30
C LYS A 40 -3.57 -7.24 1.94
N ILE A 41 -4.49 -6.31 2.17
CA ILE A 41 -4.27 -4.87 2.05
C ILE A 41 -4.05 -4.28 3.44
N ALA A 42 -3.09 -3.36 3.56
CA ALA A 42 -2.92 -2.54 4.75
C ALA A 42 -2.54 -1.10 4.38
N ASN A 43 -2.75 -0.18 5.30
CA ASN A 43 -2.34 1.21 5.18
C ASN A 43 -1.38 1.62 6.29
N SER A 44 -0.58 2.65 6.02
CA SER A 44 0.32 3.24 7.00
C SER A 44 -0.47 3.75 8.21
N GLU A 45 0.05 3.47 9.39
CA GLU A 45 -0.49 3.90 10.66
C GLU A 45 0.08 5.24 11.08
N GLY A 46 -0.59 5.86 12.05
CA GLY A 46 -0.21 7.15 12.61
C GLY A 46 -1.41 7.78 13.28
N LYS A 47 -1.17 8.64 14.26
CA LYS A 47 -2.22 9.31 15.03
C LYS A 47 -1.89 10.77 15.25
N VAL A 48 -2.92 11.59 15.34
CA VAL A 48 -2.76 12.97 15.80
C VAL A 48 -2.92 12.97 17.30
N VAL A 49 -1.91 13.49 18.02
CA VAL A 49 -1.93 13.71 19.46
C VAL A 49 -1.59 15.18 19.68
N ASP A 50 -2.46 15.91 20.37
CA ASP A 50 -2.31 17.34 20.67
C ASP A 50 -2.02 18.19 19.41
N GLY A 51 -2.74 17.90 18.33
CA GLY A 51 -2.57 18.60 17.04
C GLY A 51 -1.31 18.24 16.25
N LYS A 52 -0.47 17.34 16.77
CA LYS A 52 0.75 16.87 16.09
C LYS A 52 0.56 15.46 15.54
N PHE A 53 0.93 15.26 14.27
CA PHE A 53 0.95 13.92 13.69
C PHE A 53 2.15 13.14 14.22
N ILE A 54 1.87 12.00 14.83
CA ILE A 54 2.86 11.01 15.25
C ILE A 54 2.83 9.88 14.21
N GLU A 55 3.95 9.70 13.52
CA GLU A 55 4.12 8.63 12.53
C GLU A 55 4.03 7.25 13.21
N GLY A 56 3.28 6.33 12.60
CA GLY A 56 3.18 4.94 13.02
C GLY A 56 3.93 4.00 12.07
N ARG A 57 3.55 2.72 12.07
CA ARG A 57 4.13 1.72 11.17
C ARG A 57 3.77 2.02 9.72
N HIS A 58 4.72 1.82 8.80
CA HIS A 58 4.43 1.85 7.36
C HIS A 58 3.63 0.61 6.95
N SER A 59 2.84 0.73 5.89
CA SER A 59 1.95 -0.32 5.37
C SER A 59 2.66 -1.66 5.15
N GLU A 60 3.89 -1.63 4.66
CA GLU A 60 4.73 -2.79 4.37
C GLU A 60 5.15 -3.51 5.66
N ARG A 61 5.41 -2.75 6.72
CA ARG A 61 5.73 -3.28 8.04
C ARG A 61 4.50 -3.93 8.67
N VAL A 62 3.33 -3.29 8.54
CA VAL A 62 2.05 -3.83 9.01
C VAL A 62 1.76 -5.17 8.33
N LEU A 63 1.94 -5.26 7.01
CA LEU A 63 1.73 -6.50 6.26
C LEU A 63 2.74 -7.59 6.61
N HIS A 64 4.01 -7.22 6.79
CA HIS A 64 5.05 -8.16 7.20
C HIS A 64 4.76 -8.78 8.57
N GLU A 65 4.42 -7.95 9.57
CA GLU A 65 4.07 -8.42 10.92
C GLU A 65 2.80 -9.28 10.91
N TYR A 66 1.81 -8.93 10.08
CA TYR A 66 0.62 -9.75 9.87
C TYR A 66 0.97 -11.14 9.29
N LEU A 67 1.79 -11.22 8.25
CA LEU A 67 2.18 -12.52 7.69
C LEU A 67 2.97 -13.37 8.70
N GLN A 68 3.83 -12.74 9.51
CA GLN A 68 4.53 -13.42 10.60
C GLN A 68 3.56 -13.97 11.64
N SER A 69 2.55 -13.19 12.05
CA SER A 69 1.56 -13.66 13.04
C SER A 69 0.69 -14.80 12.51
N GLU A 70 0.44 -14.83 11.19
CA GLU A 70 -0.30 -15.91 10.51
C GLU A 70 0.58 -17.13 10.18
N GLY A 71 1.88 -17.08 10.50
CA GLY A 71 2.81 -18.17 10.19
C GLY A 71 3.05 -18.38 8.70
N ILE A 72 2.78 -17.37 7.86
CA ILE A 72 2.99 -17.45 6.41
C ILE A 72 4.47 -17.32 6.09
N ASP A 73 5.03 -18.34 5.44
CA ASP A 73 6.42 -18.30 4.94
C ASP A 73 6.57 -17.18 3.89
N PRO A 74 7.54 -16.26 4.04
CA PRO A 74 7.83 -15.23 3.04
C PRO A 74 8.05 -15.75 1.61
N SER A 75 8.50 -16.99 1.43
CA SER A 75 8.63 -17.64 0.10
C SER A 75 7.28 -17.84 -0.62
N GLN A 76 6.18 -17.83 0.14
CA GLN A 76 4.82 -17.96 -0.39
C GLN A 76 4.26 -16.64 -0.90
N VAL A 77 4.90 -15.50 -0.62
CA VAL A 77 4.52 -14.21 -1.18
C VAL A 77 4.93 -14.15 -2.66
N LYS A 78 3.96 -13.88 -3.52
CA LYS A 78 4.13 -13.85 -4.98
C LYS A 78 4.26 -12.43 -5.51
N ARG A 79 3.47 -11.50 -4.97
CA ARG A 79 3.48 -10.10 -5.39
C ARG A 79 3.34 -9.16 -4.21
N ILE A 80 4.07 -8.05 -4.28
CA ILE A 80 3.99 -6.93 -3.36
C ILE A 80 3.80 -5.67 -4.18
N TYR A 81 2.72 -4.95 -3.90
CA TYR A 81 2.49 -3.62 -4.45
C TYR A 81 2.35 -2.61 -3.32
N SER A 82 2.97 -1.46 -3.48
CA SER A 82 2.79 -0.29 -2.62
C SER A 82 2.39 0.89 -3.50
N GLU A 83 1.49 1.76 -3.06
CA GLU A 83 1.16 2.94 -3.87
C GLU A 83 2.40 3.79 -4.15
N ARG A 84 3.22 4.04 -3.12
CA ARG A 84 4.48 4.77 -3.23
C ARG A 84 5.68 3.82 -3.14
N ASP A 85 6.82 4.27 -3.65
CA ASP A 85 8.08 3.50 -3.57
C ASP A 85 8.42 3.04 -2.15
N PHE A 86 9.14 1.93 -2.04
CA PHE A 86 9.59 1.37 -0.77
C PHE A 86 10.64 2.29 -0.17
N CYS A 87 10.33 2.89 0.98
CA CYS A 87 11.20 3.90 1.53
C CYS A 87 12.62 3.35 1.86
N ASN A 88 13.63 4.13 1.49
CA ASN A 88 15.04 3.95 1.87
C ASN A 88 15.62 5.24 2.51
N LEU A 89 14.74 6.09 3.04
CA LEU A 89 15.11 7.35 3.67
C LEU A 89 15.52 7.10 5.12
N LYS A 90 16.55 7.80 5.61
CA LYS A 90 17.06 7.66 6.99
C LYS A 90 15.92 7.61 8.01
N GLY A 91 15.83 6.50 8.76
CA GLY A 91 14.83 6.27 9.81
C GLY A 91 13.80 5.17 9.47
N HIS A 92 13.61 4.85 8.19
CA HIS A 92 12.68 3.82 7.75
C HIS A 92 13.34 2.89 6.72
N ASN A 93 13.25 1.58 6.97
CA ASN A 93 13.96 0.55 6.20
C ASN A 93 12.99 -0.39 5.47
N CYS A 94 11.88 0.14 4.93
CA CYS A 94 10.90 -0.70 4.23
C CYS A 94 11.50 -1.35 2.98
N SER A 95 12.38 -0.66 2.26
CA SER A 95 13.13 -1.28 1.16
C SER A 95 13.92 -2.50 1.65
N LYS A 96 14.79 -2.35 2.65
CA LYS A 96 15.55 -3.47 3.23
C LYS A 96 14.62 -4.61 3.69
N LEU A 97 13.57 -4.29 4.45
CA LEU A 97 12.58 -5.26 4.91
C LEU A 97 12.00 -6.07 3.75
N ILE A 98 11.57 -5.40 2.69
CA ILE A 98 10.88 -6.03 1.56
C ILE A 98 11.84 -6.88 0.73
N PHE A 99 13.01 -6.33 0.40
CA PHE A 99 13.97 -7.01 -0.47
C PHE A 99 14.69 -8.17 0.22
N GLU A 100 14.93 -8.11 1.54
CA GLU A 100 15.56 -9.22 2.28
C GLU A 100 14.57 -10.34 2.62
N ASN A 101 13.34 -10.01 3.02
CA ASN A 101 12.38 -11.04 3.47
C ASN A 101 11.63 -11.67 2.30
N TYR A 102 11.37 -10.94 1.22
CA TYR A 102 10.56 -11.42 0.10
C TYR A 102 11.34 -11.43 -1.22
N PRO A 103 12.50 -12.11 -1.31
CA PRO A 103 13.36 -12.06 -2.49
C PRO A 103 12.66 -12.55 -3.76
N ASN A 104 11.75 -13.53 -3.62
CA ASN A 104 11.04 -14.18 -4.74
C ASN A 104 9.77 -13.44 -5.19
N ALA A 105 9.29 -12.46 -4.43
CA ALA A 105 8.07 -11.73 -4.79
C ALA A 105 8.36 -10.69 -5.88
N GLU A 106 7.44 -10.55 -6.84
CA GLU A 106 7.41 -9.39 -7.73
C GLU A 106 7.07 -8.14 -6.91
N LYS A 107 7.81 -7.04 -7.12
CA LYS A 107 7.68 -5.80 -6.35
C LYS A 107 7.36 -4.67 -7.30
N SER A 108 6.30 -3.93 -7.03
CA SER A 108 5.91 -2.78 -7.86
C SER A 108 5.36 -1.63 -7.02
N TYR A 109 5.38 -0.44 -7.60
CA TYR A 109 4.79 0.75 -7.02
C TYR A 109 4.31 1.71 -8.10
N THR A 110 3.46 2.67 -7.74
CA THR A 110 2.93 3.66 -8.69
C THR A 110 3.68 5.00 -8.61
N TYR A 111 4.04 5.46 -7.42
CA TYR A 111 4.59 6.78 -7.20
C TYR A 111 6.07 6.71 -6.74
N PRO A 112 7.04 6.71 -7.68
CA PRO A 112 8.48 6.63 -7.37
C PRO A 112 8.96 7.82 -6.52
N PHE A 113 10.00 7.61 -5.71
CA PHE A 113 10.78 8.69 -5.10
C PHE A 113 12.16 8.17 -4.64
N ALA A 114 13.21 8.99 -4.76
CA ALA A 114 14.55 8.68 -4.26
C ALA A 114 15.00 9.64 -3.15
N THR A 115 14.52 10.89 -3.17
CA THR A 115 14.87 11.93 -2.20
C THR A 115 13.70 12.28 -1.26
N LYS A 116 13.97 13.06 -0.21
CA LYS A 116 12.91 13.57 0.68
C LYS A 116 11.98 14.52 -0.05
N GLU A 117 12.54 15.34 -0.94
CA GLU A 117 11.83 16.32 -1.75
C GLU A 117 10.90 15.60 -2.73
N GLU A 118 11.39 14.57 -3.40
CA GLU A 118 10.59 13.71 -4.28
C GLU A 118 9.52 12.93 -3.51
N ALA A 119 9.81 12.48 -2.28
CA ALA A 119 8.82 11.80 -1.45
C ALA A 119 7.61 12.70 -1.15
N VAL A 120 7.84 14.01 -0.94
CA VAL A 120 6.76 14.99 -0.77
C VAL A 120 5.94 15.13 -2.06
N GLN A 121 6.58 15.17 -3.23
CA GLN A 121 5.89 15.27 -4.52
C GLN A 121 5.11 13.99 -4.86
N SER A 122 5.72 12.82 -4.69
CA SER A 122 5.08 11.50 -4.80
C SER A 122 3.81 11.42 -3.95
N ARG A 123 3.87 11.87 -2.70
CA ARG A 123 2.71 11.92 -1.81
C ARG A 123 1.63 12.89 -2.30
N LYS A 124 1.99 14.06 -2.81
CA LYS A 124 1.03 15.04 -3.36
C LYS A 124 0.33 14.49 -4.60
N GLN A 125 1.09 13.88 -5.50
CA GLN A 125 0.55 13.26 -6.71
C GLN A 125 -0.45 12.15 -6.35
N MET A 126 -0.06 11.22 -5.47
CA MET A 126 -0.94 10.16 -4.97
C MET A 126 -2.27 10.71 -4.43
N ILE A 127 -2.22 11.74 -3.58
CA ILE A 127 -3.44 12.34 -3.01
C ILE A 127 -4.35 12.91 -4.10
N ASN A 128 -3.78 13.58 -5.11
CA ASN A 128 -4.56 14.18 -6.19
C ASN A 128 -5.23 13.09 -7.04
N ASP A 129 -4.49 12.05 -7.40
CA ASP A 129 -5.03 10.92 -8.16
C ASP A 129 -6.16 10.21 -7.40
N ILE A 130 -5.98 9.99 -6.08
CA ILE A 130 -7.04 9.44 -5.22
C ILE A 130 -8.29 10.33 -5.28
N LYS A 131 -8.15 11.65 -5.15
CA LYS A 131 -9.31 12.57 -5.22
C LYS A 131 -10.06 12.46 -6.54
N GLU A 132 -9.33 12.42 -7.66
CA GLU A 132 -9.95 12.25 -8.98
C GLU A 132 -10.64 10.89 -9.11
N LYS A 133 -10.03 9.80 -8.63
CA LYS A 133 -10.66 8.47 -8.64
C LYS A 133 -11.94 8.41 -7.83
N PHE A 134 -11.99 9.06 -6.67
CA PHE A 134 -13.23 9.19 -5.90
C PHE A 134 -14.28 10.00 -6.67
N LYS A 135 -13.89 11.13 -7.29
CA LYS A 135 -14.80 11.95 -8.09
C LYS A 135 -15.39 11.17 -9.26
N GLU A 136 -14.55 10.46 -10.01
CA GLU A 136 -14.95 9.55 -11.10
C GLU A 136 -15.95 8.50 -10.60
N HIS A 137 -15.66 7.86 -9.46
CA HIS A 137 -16.53 6.84 -8.88
C HIS A 137 -17.93 7.39 -8.57
N PHE A 138 -18.03 8.56 -7.92
CA PHE A 138 -19.32 9.18 -7.61
C PHE A 138 -20.07 9.67 -8.86
N LEU A 139 -19.36 10.20 -9.86
CA LEU A 139 -19.96 10.60 -11.13
C LEU A 139 -20.58 9.40 -11.86
N GLN A 140 -19.87 8.27 -11.92
CA GLN A 140 -20.36 7.04 -12.57
C GLN A 140 -21.58 6.43 -11.88
N GLN A 141 -21.72 6.61 -10.56
CA GLN A 141 -22.92 6.17 -9.84
C GLN A 141 -24.13 7.06 -10.11
N ASN A 142 -23.91 8.37 -10.31
CA ASN A 142 -24.98 9.32 -10.59
C ASN A 142 -25.49 9.28 -12.03
N THR A 143 -24.68 8.84 -12.99
CA THR A 143 -25.09 8.66 -14.40
C THR A 143 -25.76 7.31 -14.68
N LYS A 144 -25.85 6.43 -13.68
CA LYS A 144 -26.52 5.11 -13.78
C LYS A 144 -27.92 5.10 -13.15
N LYS A 145 -28.45 6.26 -12.78
CA LYS A 145 -29.85 6.49 -12.42
C LYS A 145 -30.58 7.14 -13.58
#